data_AF-A0A0W0TU74-F1
#
_entry.id   AF-A0A0W0TU74-F1
#
_cell.length_a   1.000
_cell.length_b   1.000
_cell.length_c   1.000
_cell.angle_alpha   90.00
_cell.angle_beta   90.00
_cell.angle_gamma   90.00
#
_symmetry.space_group_name_H-M   'P 1'
#
loop_
_entity.id
_entity.type
_entity.pdbx_description
1 polymer ?
#
loop_
_entity_poly.entity_id
_entity_poly.type
_entity_poly.pdbx_seq_one_letter_code
_entity_poly.pdbx_strand_id
1 'polypeptide(L)'
;MRKSLLLLLAVTFPCFSLTPLQFVKERTNPAEEPVLSEVISVINNQTPINGHTLQSIHALLRQQSPHLSEAVITKVLTTLKCLDTYRIEHNPILTIIDYSLPSSEKRLWVFDLSTHQLLFHTYVSHGIRSGTLLTQYFSNQYDSKASSIGVYKTEQAYYGREGLSLRLAGLDQGFNDNAIGRYLVMHSGWYVEEDFIKKYGRAGRSWGCPALPMQWAKPIINTIKDNSLMVIYYPSDHWFLKSKFLNCDNFSPVHRGTIQTVEEKLLPPKNETRDGILFLDLNKNNQREENEPIVVITADNYQRFFHHSPPLERMLRRQIDKIEYIALSGEEFNALIGSTQEPVTDFSHLYFVIPDVKRLRGYYITEMKLMNLGKIKAITKRDGSEENMGTADYLISFDARPLVNLKTTAHFIRWLGL
;
A
#
# COMPACT_ATOMS: atom_id res chain seq x y z
N MET A 1 -73.09 24.49 -21.28
CA MET A 1 -73.14 25.68 -20.40
C MET A 1 -72.18 25.48 -19.24
N ARG A 2 -71.55 26.59 -18.81
CA ARG A 2 -70.53 26.78 -17.76
C ARG A 2 -69.06 26.53 -18.13
N LYS A 3 -68.39 27.68 -18.25
CA LYS A 3 -66.98 27.98 -18.44
C LYS A 3 -66.29 28.21 -17.08
N SER A 4 -64.95 28.24 -17.13
CA SER A 4 -63.99 28.87 -16.20
C SER A 4 -63.66 28.08 -14.94
N LEU A 5 -62.42 28.03 -14.44
CA LEU A 5 -61.37 29.05 -14.49
C LEU A 5 -59.96 28.42 -14.30
N LEU A 6 -58.96 28.97 -15.00
CA LEU A 6 -57.53 28.74 -14.78
C LEU A 6 -57.08 29.18 -13.37
N LEU A 7 -56.15 28.44 -12.77
CA LEU A 7 -55.10 29.00 -11.91
C LEU A 7 -53.79 28.22 -12.12
N LEU A 8 -52.90 28.79 -12.93
CA LEU A 8 -51.49 28.40 -13.02
C LEU A 8 -50.73 29.18 -11.95
N LEU A 9 -50.25 28.48 -10.92
CA LEU A 9 -49.30 29.01 -9.95
C LEU A 9 -47.89 28.86 -10.54
N ALA A 10 -47.34 29.97 -11.03
CA ALA A 10 -45.93 30.06 -11.39
C ALA A 10 -45.09 30.13 -10.11
N VAL A 11 -44.40 29.04 -9.77
CA VAL A 11 -43.38 29.03 -8.73
C VAL A 11 -42.05 29.37 -9.41
N THR A 12 -41.62 30.62 -9.28
CA THR A 12 -40.29 31.06 -9.69
C THR A 12 -39.27 30.60 -8.66
N PHE A 13 -38.50 29.56 -8.97
CA PHE A 13 -37.31 29.19 -8.22
C PHE A 13 -36.19 30.20 -8.50
N PRO A 14 -35.63 30.89 -7.50
CA PRO A 14 -34.40 31.64 -7.68
C PRO A 14 -33.25 30.65 -7.85
N CYS A 15 -32.71 30.60 -9.05
CA CYS A 15 -31.47 29.92 -9.38
C CYS A 15 -30.33 30.66 -8.65
N PHE A 16 -29.95 30.18 -7.46
CA PHE A 16 -28.68 30.54 -6.84
C PHE A 16 -27.57 29.79 -7.58
N SER A 17 -27.02 30.41 -8.61
CA SER A 17 -25.73 30.02 -9.16
C SER A 17 -24.65 30.28 -8.10
N LEU A 18 -24.23 29.20 -7.43
CA LEU A 18 -22.96 29.20 -6.71
C LEU A 18 -21.85 29.42 -7.73
N THR A 19 -21.18 30.57 -7.62
CA THR A 19 -19.95 30.88 -8.34
C THR A 19 -18.90 29.82 -8.03
N PRO A 20 -18.23 29.21 -9.02
CA PRO A 20 -17.03 28.44 -8.74
C PRO A 20 -15.98 29.43 -8.22
N LEU A 21 -15.37 29.10 -7.08
CA LEU A 21 -14.18 29.77 -6.57
C LEU A 21 -13.18 29.89 -7.73
N GLN A 22 -12.91 31.14 -8.15
CA GLN A 22 -11.77 31.45 -9.00
C GLN A 22 -10.51 31.14 -8.19
N PHE A 23 -9.97 29.94 -8.38
CA PHE A 23 -8.58 29.69 -8.07
C PHE A 23 -7.76 30.65 -8.95
N VAL A 24 -7.07 31.58 -8.32
CA VAL A 24 -6.15 32.51 -8.98
C VAL A 24 -5.12 31.65 -9.70
N LYS A 25 -5.30 31.51 -11.02
CA LYS A 25 -4.30 30.96 -11.92
C LYS A 25 -3.25 32.06 -12.06
N GLU A 26 -2.27 32.04 -11.17
CA GLU A 26 -1.06 32.81 -11.34
C GLU A 26 -0.43 32.37 -12.67
N ARG A 27 -0.38 33.30 -13.62
CA ARG A 27 0.29 33.11 -14.91
C ARG A 27 1.78 33.03 -14.64
N THR A 28 2.32 31.82 -14.53
CA THR A 28 3.75 31.60 -14.77
C THR A 28 3.96 31.57 -16.28
N ASN A 29 4.78 32.51 -16.76
CA ASN A 29 5.21 32.60 -18.15
C ASN A 29 5.81 31.27 -18.65
N PRO A 30 5.62 30.89 -19.93
CA PRO A 30 6.35 29.78 -20.52
C PRO A 30 7.77 30.24 -20.84
N ALA A 31 8.66 30.14 -19.85
CA ALA A 31 10.09 30.38 -20.03
C ALA A 31 10.89 29.48 -19.09
N GLU A 32 10.81 28.17 -19.28
CA GLU A 32 11.76 27.22 -18.69
C GLU A 32 12.18 26.18 -19.76
N GLU A 33 13.08 26.60 -20.67
CA GLU A 33 13.95 25.72 -21.47
C GLU A 33 15.48 25.93 -21.28
N PRO A 34 16.03 26.58 -20.22
CA PRO A 34 17.49 26.65 -20.07
C PRO A 34 18.10 25.35 -19.48
N VAL A 35 17.37 24.63 -18.61
CA VAL A 35 17.95 23.47 -17.90
C VAL A 35 18.10 22.25 -18.80
N LEU A 36 17.15 22.01 -19.71
CA LEU A 36 17.20 20.86 -20.62
C LEU A 36 18.30 21.02 -21.68
N SER A 37 18.53 22.25 -22.18
CA SER A 37 19.59 22.53 -23.15
C SER A 37 20.99 22.46 -22.52
N GLU A 38 21.14 22.88 -21.27
CA GLU A 38 22.37 22.68 -20.49
C GLU A 38 22.61 21.19 -20.17
N VAL A 39 21.58 20.44 -19.78
CA VAL A 39 21.68 18.99 -19.54
C VAL A 39 22.02 18.25 -20.84
N ILE A 40 21.34 18.54 -21.95
CA ILE A 40 21.58 17.90 -23.26
C ILE A 40 22.97 18.27 -23.84
N SER A 41 23.42 19.52 -23.68
CA SER A 41 24.72 19.96 -24.20
C SER A 41 25.89 19.37 -23.41
N VAL A 42 25.73 19.12 -22.10
CA VAL A 42 26.71 18.40 -21.28
C VAL A 42 26.70 16.88 -21.56
N ILE A 43 25.56 16.31 -21.95
CA ILE A 43 25.40 14.87 -22.24
C ILE A 43 26.10 14.42 -23.54
N ASN A 44 26.26 15.30 -24.53
CA ASN A 44 26.83 14.93 -25.84
C ASN A 44 28.32 14.51 -25.81
N ASN A 45 29.00 14.63 -24.68
CA ASN A 45 30.41 14.24 -24.52
C ASN A 45 30.66 13.02 -23.61
N GLN A 46 29.63 12.24 -23.25
CA GLN A 46 29.79 11.11 -22.33
C GLN A 46 29.90 9.75 -23.04
N THR A 47 30.71 8.87 -22.45
CA THR A 47 30.83 7.46 -22.83
C THR A 47 29.49 6.71 -22.71
N PRO A 48 29.22 5.72 -23.56
CA PRO A 48 27.95 4.99 -23.53
C PRO A 48 27.73 4.24 -22.22
N ILE A 49 26.55 4.37 -21.61
CA ILE A 49 26.13 3.52 -20.48
C ILE A 49 25.66 2.19 -21.08
N ASN A 50 26.37 1.09 -20.81
CA ASN A 50 26.06 -0.23 -21.38
C ASN A 50 25.89 -0.22 -22.92
N GLY A 51 26.62 0.64 -23.64
CA GLY A 51 26.51 0.76 -25.11
C GLY A 51 25.39 1.69 -25.61
N HIS A 52 24.63 2.34 -24.72
CA HIS A 52 23.52 3.23 -25.07
C HIS A 52 23.76 4.67 -24.60
N THR A 53 23.26 5.64 -25.37
CA THR A 53 23.29 7.06 -24.98
C THR A 53 22.05 7.40 -24.14
N LEU A 54 22.16 8.40 -23.25
CA LEU A 54 21.02 8.89 -22.49
C LEU A 54 19.86 9.36 -23.40
N GLN A 55 20.16 9.93 -24.58
CA GLN A 55 19.13 10.23 -25.59
C GLN A 55 18.38 8.98 -26.06
N SER A 56 19.06 7.86 -26.31
CA SER A 56 18.38 6.63 -26.75
C SER A 56 17.46 6.08 -25.66
N ILE A 57 17.87 6.16 -24.39
CA ILE A 57 17.05 5.76 -23.25
C ILE A 57 15.85 6.72 -23.08
N HIS A 58 16.06 8.03 -23.22
CA HIS A 58 14.97 9.02 -23.22
C HIS A 58 13.90 8.68 -24.26
N ALA A 59 14.33 8.45 -25.51
CA ALA A 59 13.45 8.08 -26.62
C ALA A 59 12.68 6.77 -26.33
N LEU A 60 13.37 5.74 -25.82
CA LEU A 60 12.75 4.48 -25.40
C LEU A 60 11.64 4.71 -24.37
N LEU A 61 11.95 5.40 -23.26
CA LEU A 61 11.01 5.64 -22.17
C LEU A 61 9.79 6.43 -22.65
N ARG A 62 10.01 7.44 -23.49
CA ARG A 62 8.93 8.26 -24.05
C ARG A 62 8.06 7.52 -25.03
N GLN A 63 8.66 6.76 -25.95
CA GLN A 63 7.92 6.07 -27.00
C GLN A 63 7.10 4.90 -26.46
N GLN A 64 7.65 4.12 -25.53
CA GLN A 64 7.00 2.91 -25.04
C GLN A 64 6.17 3.14 -23.77
N SER A 65 6.32 4.29 -23.11
CA SER A 65 5.50 4.66 -21.97
C SER A 65 5.05 6.13 -22.02
N PRO A 66 4.05 6.45 -22.88
CA PRO A 66 3.56 7.82 -23.03
C PRO A 66 2.96 8.42 -21.75
N HIS A 67 2.54 7.57 -20.79
CA HIS A 67 2.02 7.99 -19.49
C HIS A 67 3.09 8.28 -18.44
N LEU A 68 4.37 7.98 -18.73
CA LEU A 68 5.47 8.33 -17.84
C LEU A 68 5.83 9.80 -18.05
N SER A 69 5.78 10.59 -16.98
CA SER A 69 5.97 12.04 -17.06
C SER A 69 7.43 12.40 -17.40
N GLU A 70 7.64 13.56 -18.04
CA GLU A 70 9.00 14.05 -18.31
C GLU A 70 9.79 14.21 -17.01
N ALA A 71 9.13 14.67 -15.95
CA ALA A 71 9.77 14.88 -14.66
C ALA A 71 10.38 13.57 -14.12
N VAL A 72 9.67 12.44 -14.26
CA VAL A 72 10.19 11.12 -13.87
C VAL A 72 11.35 10.71 -14.78
N ILE A 73 11.16 10.83 -16.10
CA ILE A 73 12.17 10.44 -17.10
C ILE A 73 13.48 11.19 -16.86
N THR A 74 13.43 12.51 -16.67
CA THR A 74 14.61 13.34 -16.39
C THR A 74 15.34 12.89 -15.12
N LYS A 75 14.62 12.57 -14.03
CA LYS A 75 15.25 12.07 -12.81
C LYS A 75 15.86 10.68 -12.97
N VAL A 76 15.23 9.81 -13.76
CA VAL A 76 15.77 8.49 -14.11
C VAL A 76 17.04 8.62 -14.94
N LEU A 77 17.07 9.47 -15.97
CA LEU A 77 18.26 9.72 -16.78
C LEU A 77 19.40 10.33 -15.95
N THR A 78 19.08 11.27 -15.07
CA THR A 78 20.07 11.83 -14.12
C THR A 78 20.62 10.74 -13.21
N THR A 79 19.77 9.84 -12.71
CA THR A 79 20.19 8.69 -11.89
C THR A 79 21.15 7.80 -12.66
N LEU A 80 20.84 7.45 -13.90
CA LEU A 80 21.71 6.63 -14.76
C LEU A 80 23.06 7.31 -15.00
N LYS A 81 23.08 8.60 -15.34
CA LYS A 81 24.30 9.41 -15.45
C LYS A 81 25.15 9.31 -14.19
N CYS A 82 24.53 9.51 -13.03
CA CYS A 82 25.26 9.51 -11.76
C CYS A 82 25.76 8.12 -11.35
N LEU A 83 25.02 7.05 -11.68
CA LEU A 83 25.49 5.68 -11.48
C LEU A 83 26.77 5.40 -12.29
N ASP A 84 26.84 5.88 -13.53
CA ASP A 84 28.03 5.78 -14.38
C ASP A 84 29.21 6.57 -13.79
N THR A 85 28.98 7.82 -13.38
CA THR A 85 29.99 8.65 -12.68
C THR A 85 30.59 7.95 -11.47
N TYR A 86 29.76 7.26 -10.67
CA TYR A 86 30.20 6.53 -9.49
C TYR A 86 30.64 5.09 -9.77
N ARG A 87 30.61 4.63 -11.03
CA ARG A 87 30.95 3.26 -11.46
C ARG A 87 30.18 2.19 -10.69
N ILE A 88 28.89 2.43 -10.47
CA ILE A 88 28.02 1.46 -9.80
C ILE A 88 27.48 0.49 -10.85
N GLU A 89 27.95 -0.75 -10.78
CA GLU A 89 27.53 -1.80 -11.70
C GLU A 89 26.08 -2.23 -11.47
N HIS A 90 25.33 -2.33 -12.57
CA HIS A 90 23.99 -2.89 -12.63
C HIS A 90 23.78 -3.59 -13.99
N ASN A 91 22.87 -4.55 -14.03
CA ASN A 91 22.43 -5.17 -15.27
C ASN A 91 21.53 -4.19 -16.07
N PRO A 92 21.20 -4.46 -17.35
CA PRO A 92 20.47 -3.50 -18.19
C PRO A 92 18.97 -3.43 -17.89
N ILE A 93 18.47 -4.11 -16.86
CA ILE A 93 17.06 -4.05 -16.47
C ILE A 93 16.82 -2.87 -15.53
N LEU A 94 15.89 -2.00 -15.92
CA LEU A 94 15.50 -0.80 -15.18
C LEU A 94 14.03 -0.92 -14.75
N THR A 95 13.80 -0.89 -13.44
CA THR A 95 12.45 -0.75 -12.87
C THR A 95 12.21 0.70 -12.46
N ILE A 96 11.06 1.26 -12.80
CA ILE A 96 10.61 2.58 -12.37
C ILE A 96 9.30 2.43 -11.62
N ILE A 97 9.19 3.02 -10.43
CA ILE A 97 7.95 3.16 -9.68
C ILE A 97 7.65 4.64 -9.52
N ASP A 98 6.51 5.11 -10.01
CA ASP A 98 6.06 6.49 -9.81
C ASP A 98 5.02 6.55 -8.69
N TYR A 99 5.46 6.92 -7.49
CA TYR A 99 4.56 7.06 -6.34
C TYR A 99 3.80 8.38 -6.29
N SER A 100 4.01 9.30 -7.25
CA SER A 100 3.14 10.48 -7.44
C SER A 100 1.78 10.11 -8.03
N LEU A 101 1.69 8.97 -8.71
CA LEU A 101 0.44 8.42 -9.22
C LEU A 101 -0.35 7.70 -8.13
N PRO A 102 -1.69 7.76 -8.15
CA PRO A 102 -2.52 7.03 -7.22
C PRO A 102 -2.34 5.51 -7.37
N SER A 103 -2.49 4.78 -6.26
CA SER A 103 -2.37 3.32 -6.22
C SER A 103 -3.44 2.56 -7.00
N SER A 104 -4.45 3.26 -7.52
CA SER A 104 -5.44 2.75 -8.47
C SER A 104 -4.95 2.70 -9.92
N GLU A 105 -3.75 3.23 -10.21
CA GLU A 105 -3.17 3.32 -11.55
C GLU A 105 -1.97 2.39 -11.70
N LYS A 106 -1.71 1.96 -12.95
CA LYS A 106 -0.49 1.22 -13.29
C LYS A 106 0.69 2.18 -13.24
N ARG A 107 1.49 2.05 -12.18
CA ARG A 107 2.56 3.01 -11.81
C ARG A 107 3.92 2.33 -11.59
N LEU A 108 4.07 1.11 -12.11
CA LEU A 108 5.34 0.39 -12.18
C LEU A 108 5.64 0.05 -13.63
N TRP A 109 6.87 0.33 -14.06
CA TRP A 109 7.41 -0.03 -15.36
C TRP A 109 8.69 -0.82 -15.20
N VAL A 110 8.93 -1.78 -16.09
CA VAL A 110 10.21 -2.51 -16.19
C VAL A 110 10.66 -2.47 -17.64
N PHE A 111 11.86 -1.96 -17.87
CA PHE A 111 12.47 -1.86 -19.19
C PHE A 111 13.71 -2.74 -19.28
N ASP A 112 13.92 -3.33 -20.45
CA ASP A 112 15.22 -3.82 -20.87
C ASP A 112 15.91 -2.74 -21.71
N LEU A 113 16.96 -2.15 -21.14
CA LEU A 113 17.73 -1.10 -21.80
C LEU A 113 18.64 -1.65 -22.90
N SER A 114 18.94 -2.95 -22.92
CA SER A 114 19.77 -3.57 -23.96
C SER A 114 18.98 -3.86 -25.23
N THR A 115 17.72 -4.29 -25.07
CA THR A 115 16.83 -4.62 -26.21
C THR A 115 15.88 -3.48 -26.58
N HIS A 116 15.92 -2.37 -25.85
CA HIS A 116 15.01 -1.22 -26.00
C HIS A 116 13.54 -1.63 -25.92
N GLN A 117 13.16 -2.33 -24.85
CA GLN A 117 11.78 -2.82 -24.69
C GLN A 117 11.21 -2.55 -23.30
N LEU A 118 9.95 -2.13 -23.26
CA LEU A 118 9.09 -2.19 -22.08
C LEU A 118 8.63 -3.63 -21.88
N LEU A 119 9.08 -4.24 -20.79
CA LEU A 119 8.74 -5.62 -20.44
C LEU A 119 7.44 -5.71 -19.63
N PHE A 120 7.23 -4.77 -18.70
CA PHE A 120 6.07 -4.78 -17.81
C PHE A 120 5.56 -3.37 -17.51
N HIS A 121 4.24 -3.19 -17.48
CA HIS A 121 3.56 -2.00 -16.97
C HIS A 121 2.35 -2.41 -16.13
N THR A 122 2.41 -2.22 -14.81
CA THR A 122 1.41 -2.82 -13.90
C THR A 122 1.23 -2.03 -12.59
N TYR A 123 0.33 -2.51 -11.74
CA TYR A 123 0.05 -1.96 -10.42
C TYR A 123 1.16 -2.28 -9.41
N VAL A 124 1.34 -1.41 -8.42
CA VAL A 124 2.22 -1.66 -7.27
C VAL A 124 1.71 -0.93 -6.03
N SER A 125 1.70 -1.64 -4.90
CA SER A 125 1.29 -1.08 -3.61
C SER A 125 2.38 -0.18 -2.98
N HIS A 126 2.00 0.49 -1.90
CA HIS A 126 2.88 1.27 -1.03
C HIS A 126 2.59 0.92 0.44
N GLY A 127 3.43 1.42 1.36
CA GLY A 127 3.29 1.17 2.80
C GLY A 127 2.04 1.83 3.41
N ILE A 128 1.46 1.20 4.43
CA ILE A 128 0.25 1.67 5.12
C ILE A 128 0.41 3.09 5.68
N ARG A 129 1.61 3.46 6.14
CA ARG A 129 1.89 4.80 6.66
C ARG A 129 2.31 5.80 5.58
N SER A 130 2.30 5.41 4.31
CA SER A 130 2.62 6.29 3.20
C SER A 130 1.41 6.98 2.59
N GLY A 131 0.18 6.63 2.98
CA GLY A 131 -1.05 7.21 2.45
C GLY A 131 -2.15 6.16 2.25
N THR A 132 -3.27 6.56 1.63
CA THR A 132 -4.40 5.66 1.32
C THR A 132 -4.47 5.38 -0.18
N LEU A 133 -5.03 6.31 -0.96
CA LEU A 133 -5.04 6.24 -2.43
C LEU A 133 -3.73 6.78 -3.00
N LEU A 134 -3.37 8.00 -2.60
CA LEU A 134 -2.14 8.70 -2.98
C LEU A 134 -1.06 8.43 -1.94
N THR A 135 0.18 8.36 -2.41
CA THR A 135 1.35 8.34 -1.55
C THR A 135 1.67 9.77 -1.13
N GLN A 136 1.78 10.04 0.16
CA GLN A 136 1.97 11.38 0.74
C GLN A 136 3.08 11.40 1.79
N TYR A 137 3.59 10.25 2.21
CA TYR A 137 4.64 10.18 3.23
C TYR A 137 5.63 9.07 2.92
N PHE A 138 6.91 9.33 3.16
CA PHE A 138 7.98 8.37 2.98
C PHE A 138 8.88 8.37 4.21
N SER A 139 9.45 7.22 4.53
CA SER A 139 10.37 7.12 5.65
C SER A 139 11.41 6.05 5.41
N ASN A 140 12.63 6.37 5.82
CA ASN A 140 13.76 5.47 5.86
C ASN A 140 13.99 4.89 7.26
N GLN A 141 13.10 5.15 8.22
CA GLN A 141 13.25 4.68 9.61
C GLN A 141 12.79 3.24 9.78
N TYR A 142 13.43 2.53 10.72
CA TYR A 142 12.98 1.21 11.15
C TYR A 142 11.56 1.25 11.69
N ASP A 143 10.77 0.21 11.40
CA ASP A 143 9.36 0.06 11.81
C ASP A 143 8.43 1.24 11.45
N SER A 144 8.82 2.08 10.49
CA SER A 144 7.99 3.22 10.06
C SER A 144 6.74 2.81 9.27
N LYS A 145 6.67 1.57 8.79
CA LYS A 145 5.58 1.01 7.95
C LYS A 145 5.24 1.85 6.72
N ALA A 146 6.15 2.72 6.31
CA ALA A 146 6.06 3.60 5.15
C ALA A 146 7.05 3.12 4.08
N SER A 147 6.72 3.34 2.81
CA SER A 147 7.67 3.16 1.71
C SER A 147 8.78 4.21 1.78
N SER A 148 9.89 3.95 1.10
CA SER A 148 10.98 4.92 0.90
C SER A 148 11.22 5.14 -0.59
N ILE A 149 11.51 6.38 -0.97
CA ILE A 149 11.90 6.77 -2.34
C ILE A 149 13.40 6.62 -2.56
N GLY A 150 13.84 6.83 -3.80
CA GLY A 150 15.26 6.83 -4.16
C GLY A 150 15.68 5.65 -5.02
N VAL A 151 16.99 5.45 -5.09
CA VAL A 151 17.63 4.46 -5.97
C VAL A 151 17.90 3.17 -5.21
N TYR A 152 17.48 2.04 -5.76
CA TYR A 152 17.66 0.70 -5.22
C TYR A 152 18.37 -0.20 -6.22
N LYS A 153 19.07 -1.19 -5.69
CA LYS A 153 19.59 -2.35 -6.41
C LYS A 153 18.87 -3.60 -5.91
N THR A 154 18.53 -4.49 -6.82
CA THR A 154 17.90 -5.77 -6.48
C THR A 154 18.96 -6.84 -6.20
N GLU A 155 18.67 -7.71 -5.23
CA GLU A 155 19.55 -8.84 -4.91
C GLU A 155 18.95 -10.17 -5.38
N GLN A 156 19.23 -11.25 -4.64
CA GLN A 156 18.67 -12.56 -4.88
C GLN A 156 17.22 -12.63 -4.42
N ALA A 157 16.41 -13.37 -5.18
CA ALA A 157 15.08 -13.75 -4.76
C ALA A 157 15.16 -14.93 -3.77
N TYR A 158 14.20 -14.97 -2.83
CA TYR A 158 14.06 -16.05 -1.87
C TYR A 158 12.58 -16.38 -1.67
N TYR A 159 12.30 -17.53 -1.07
CA TYR A 159 10.94 -17.91 -0.67
C TYR A 159 10.75 -17.61 0.82
N GLY A 160 9.84 -16.70 1.12
CA GLY A 160 9.47 -16.30 2.48
C GLY A 160 7.98 -16.47 2.73
N ARG A 161 7.48 -15.79 3.76
CA ARG A 161 6.07 -15.82 4.16
C ARG A 161 5.11 -15.39 3.05
N GLU A 162 5.49 -14.37 2.28
CA GLU A 162 4.71 -13.85 1.15
C GLU A 162 4.97 -14.61 -0.16
N GLY A 163 5.60 -15.80 -0.08
CA GLY A 163 6.02 -16.57 -1.24
C GLY A 163 7.34 -16.05 -1.83
N LEU A 164 7.44 -16.05 -3.16
CA LEU A 164 8.61 -15.53 -3.87
C LEU A 164 8.76 -14.03 -3.58
N SER A 165 9.89 -13.66 -3.00
CA SER A 165 10.20 -12.29 -2.57
C SER A 165 11.60 -11.90 -3.05
N LEU A 166 11.79 -10.64 -3.40
CA LEU A 166 13.05 -10.08 -3.89
C LEU A 166 13.59 -9.04 -2.92
N ARG A 167 14.81 -9.23 -2.43
CA ARG A 167 15.46 -8.26 -1.54
C ARG A 167 15.84 -6.98 -2.28
N LEU A 168 15.63 -5.85 -1.62
CA LEU A 168 15.93 -4.51 -2.14
C LEU A 168 17.03 -3.88 -1.29
N ALA A 169 18.15 -3.54 -1.92
CA ALA A 169 19.24 -2.79 -1.33
C ALA A 169 19.11 -1.32 -1.71
N GLY A 170 18.88 -0.44 -0.74
CA GLY A 170 18.85 1.00 -0.99
C GLY A 170 20.25 1.57 -1.16
N LEU A 171 20.46 2.34 -2.22
CA LEU A 171 21.75 2.96 -2.52
C LEU A 171 21.82 4.43 -2.09
N ASP A 172 20.67 5.05 -1.87
CA ASP A 172 20.50 6.50 -1.70
C ASP A 172 20.47 6.86 -0.21
N GLN A 173 21.63 7.32 0.27
CA GLN A 173 21.88 7.57 1.68
C GLN A 173 20.91 8.61 2.26
N GLY A 174 20.28 8.28 3.38
CA GLY A 174 19.27 9.11 4.03
C GLY A 174 17.85 8.90 3.48
N PHE A 175 17.69 8.33 2.29
CA PHE A 175 16.39 8.12 1.64
C PHE A 175 15.92 6.67 1.71
N ASN A 176 16.82 5.71 1.47
CA ASN A 176 16.48 4.29 1.45
C ASN A 176 17.60 3.35 1.90
N ASP A 177 18.73 3.86 2.38
CA ASP A 177 19.89 3.06 2.83
C ASP A 177 19.59 2.08 3.97
N ASN A 178 18.47 2.24 4.70
CA ASN A 178 18.02 1.26 5.69
C ASN A 178 17.15 0.14 5.10
N ALA A 179 16.93 0.06 3.78
CA ALA A 179 15.99 -0.89 3.16
C ALA A 179 16.20 -2.35 3.59
N ILE A 180 17.45 -2.83 3.60
CA ILE A 180 17.79 -4.19 4.05
C ILE A 180 17.48 -4.36 5.54
N GLY A 181 17.93 -3.42 6.39
CA GLY A 181 17.67 -3.46 7.82
C GLY A 181 16.18 -3.38 8.17
N ARG A 182 15.36 -2.83 7.26
CA ARG A 182 13.90 -2.75 7.35
C ARG A 182 13.20 -3.95 6.74
N TYR A 183 13.95 -4.93 6.22
CA TYR A 183 13.43 -6.10 5.51
C TYR A 183 12.51 -5.74 4.33
N LEU A 184 12.81 -4.63 3.63
CA LEU A 184 12.05 -4.25 2.45
C LEU A 184 12.33 -5.20 1.29
N VAL A 185 11.26 -5.76 0.75
CA VAL A 185 11.30 -6.70 -0.37
C VAL A 185 10.20 -6.38 -1.36
N MET A 186 10.38 -6.76 -2.62
CA MET A 186 9.27 -6.84 -3.57
C MET A 186 8.63 -8.23 -3.49
N HIS A 187 7.31 -8.30 -3.36
CA HIS A 187 6.57 -9.57 -3.21
C HIS A 187 5.20 -9.52 -3.90
N SER A 188 4.49 -10.64 -3.97
CA SER A 188 3.09 -10.67 -4.44
C SER A 188 2.11 -10.24 -3.35
N GLY A 189 0.99 -9.64 -3.75
CA GLY A 189 -0.15 -9.38 -2.88
C GLY A 189 -1.47 -9.47 -3.66
N TRP A 190 -2.39 -10.33 -3.22
CA TRP A 190 -3.73 -10.48 -3.83
C TRP A 190 -4.54 -9.18 -3.77
N TYR A 191 -4.22 -8.31 -2.82
CA TYR A 191 -4.81 -6.98 -2.66
C TYR A 191 -4.28 -5.94 -3.67
N VAL A 192 -3.43 -6.34 -4.61
CA VAL A 192 -2.93 -5.48 -5.70
C VAL A 192 -3.51 -5.93 -7.06
N GLU A 193 -4.36 -6.95 -7.08
CA GLU A 193 -5.03 -7.41 -8.30
C GLU A 193 -5.99 -6.35 -8.85
N GLU A 194 -6.13 -6.31 -10.17
CA GLU A 194 -6.97 -5.33 -10.85
C GLU A 194 -8.44 -5.38 -10.40
N ASP A 195 -8.98 -6.58 -10.16
CA ASP A 195 -10.35 -6.75 -9.67
C ASP A 195 -10.52 -6.23 -8.23
N PHE A 196 -9.49 -6.38 -7.39
CA PHE A 196 -9.49 -5.78 -6.06
C PHE A 196 -9.51 -4.25 -6.17
N ILE A 197 -8.66 -3.69 -7.04
CA ILE A 197 -8.59 -2.24 -7.27
C ILE A 197 -9.91 -1.69 -7.83
N LYS A 198 -10.54 -2.38 -8.78
CA LYS A 198 -11.86 -1.99 -9.33
C LYS A 198 -12.95 -2.01 -8.26
N LYS A 199 -12.95 -3.03 -7.39
CA LYS A 199 -13.93 -3.18 -6.30
C LYS A 199 -13.76 -2.11 -5.23
N TYR A 200 -12.53 -1.72 -4.92
CA TYR A 200 -12.18 -0.93 -3.74
C TYR A 200 -11.66 0.49 -4.05
N GLY A 201 -11.53 0.83 -5.34
CA GLY A 201 -11.04 2.13 -5.80
C GLY A 201 -9.53 2.36 -5.61
N ARG A 202 -8.79 1.38 -5.06
CA ARG A 202 -7.34 1.45 -4.86
C ARG A 202 -6.72 0.07 -4.57
N ALA A 203 -5.41 -0.05 -4.73
CA ALA A 203 -4.69 -1.20 -4.22
C ALA A 203 -4.70 -1.22 -2.68
N GLY A 204 -4.55 -2.40 -2.09
CA GLY A 204 -4.20 -2.56 -0.69
C GLY A 204 -2.79 -2.02 -0.40
N ARG A 205 -2.41 -2.03 0.88
CA ARG A 205 -1.15 -1.44 1.36
C ARG A 205 -0.34 -2.49 2.12
N SER A 206 0.97 -2.45 1.93
CA SER A 206 1.93 -3.30 2.65
C SER A 206 2.47 -2.56 3.88
N TRP A 207 3.57 -3.05 4.47
CA TRP A 207 4.32 -2.37 5.52
C TRP A 207 5.54 -1.58 5.01
N GLY A 208 5.50 -1.18 3.74
CA GLY A 208 6.54 -0.39 3.08
C GLY A 208 7.08 -1.06 1.82
N CYS A 209 6.95 -2.39 1.75
CA CYS A 209 7.32 -3.22 0.61
C CYS A 209 6.49 -2.90 -0.65
N PRO A 210 7.09 -2.74 -1.84
CA PRO A 210 6.32 -2.71 -3.07
C PRO A 210 5.75 -4.11 -3.36
N ALA A 211 4.43 -4.29 -3.18
CA ALA A 211 3.76 -5.55 -3.57
C ALA A 211 3.14 -5.45 -4.97
N LEU A 212 3.22 -6.55 -5.73
CA LEU A 212 2.76 -6.72 -7.11
C LEU A 212 1.49 -7.58 -7.18
N PRO A 213 0.71 -7.49 -8.27
CA PRO A 213 -0.31 -8.49 -8.58
C PRO A 213 0.32 -9.89 -8.62
N MET A 214 -0.36 -10.89 -8.09
CA MET A 214 0.16 -12.26 -7.95
C MET A 214 0.57 -12.86 -9.29
N GLN A 215 -0.23 -12.63 -10.34
CA GLN A 215 0.07 -13.12 -11.69
C GLN A 215 1.38 -12.54 -12.26
N TRP A 216 1.75 -11.31 -11.88
CA TRP A 216 2.93 -10.61 -12.39
C TRP A 216 4.16 -10.74 -11.50
N ALA A 217 3.99 -11.10 -10.22
CA ALA A 217 5.08 -11.14 -9.26
C ALA A 217 6.23 -12.05 -9.69
N LYS A 218 5.95 -13.30 -10.11
CA LYS A 218 7.00 -14.24 -10.52
C LYS A 218 7.72 -13.81 -11.82
N PRO A 219 7.03 -13.45 -12.91
CA PRO A 219 7.68 -12.91 -14.11
C PRO A 219 8.54 -11.69 -13.83
N ILE A 220 8.02 -10.70 -13.10
CA ILE A 220 8.76 -9.47 -12.77
C ILE A 220 9.97 -9.80 -11.89
N ILE A 221 9.79 -10.48 -10.75
CA ILE A 221 10.90 -10.80 -9.83
C ILE A 221 12.01 -11.57 -10.54
N ASN A 222 11.67 -12.53 -11.41
CA ASN A 222 12.68 -13.28 -12.16
C ASN A 222 13.44 -12.43 -13.18
N THR A 223 12.81 -11.38 -13.70
CA THR A 223 13.41 -10.44 -14.66
C THR A 223 14.30 -9.44 -13.96
N ILE A 224 13.87 -8.94 -12.80
CA ILE A 224 14.54 -7.84 -12.10
C ILE A 224 15.46 -8.30 -10.97
N LYS A 225 15.61 -9.60 -10.72
CA LYS A 225 16.59 -10.09 -9.72
C LYS A 225 18.02 -9.93 -10.25
N ASP A 226 18.99 -10.21 -9.37
CA ASP A 226 20.40 -10.34 -9.74
C ASP A 226 20.99 -9.05 -10.33
N ASN A 227 21.07 -8.01 -9.48
CA ASN A 227 21.73 -6.73 -9.75
C ASN A 227 21.01 -5.83 -10.78
N SER A 228 19.68 -5.77 -10.77
CA SER A 228 18.94 -4.77 -11.55
C SER A 228 18.82 -3.45 -10.83
N LEU A 229 18.55 -2.39 -11.59
CA LEU A 229 18.30 -1.06 -11.06
C LEU A 229 16.80 -0.85 -10.82
N MET A 230 16.45 -0.20 -9.72
CA MET A 230 15.08 0.24 -9.43
C MET A 230 15.09 1.69 -8.93
N VAL A 231 14.32 2.56 -9.59
CA VAL A 231 14.15 3.96 -9.20
C VAL A 231 12.72 4.16 -8.71
N ILE A 232 12.57 4.48 -7.43
CA ILE A 232 11.28 4.82 -6.82
C ILE A 232 11.18 6.34 -6.73
N TYR A 233 10.34 6.93 -7.57
CA TYR A 233 10.18 8.36 -7.73
C TYR A 233 9.00 8.92 -6.92
N TYR A 234 9.19 10.12 -6.38
CA TYR A 234 8.15 11.04 -5.92
C TYR A 234 8.66 12.49 -6.03
N PRO A 235 7.83 13.50 -6.33
CA PRO A 235 8.24 14.90 -6.32
C PRO A 235 8.58 15.35 -4.90
N SER A 236 9.87 15.37 -4.58
CA SER A 236 10.38 15.78 -3.27
C SER A 236 11.62 16.64 -3.44
N ASP A 237 11.52 17.91 -3.09
CA ASP A 237 12.64 18.85 -3.15
C ASP A 237 13.81 18.39 -2.28
N HIS A 238 13.50 17.81 -1.11
CA HIS A 238 14.51 17.24 -0.23
C HIS A 238 15.32 16.14 -0.94
N TRP A 239 14.64 15.24 -1.66
CA TRP A 239 15.31 14.20 -2.45
C TRP A 239 16.08 14.75 -3.63
N PHE A 240 15.46 15.67 -4.38
CA PHE A 240 16.08 16.28 -5.55
C PHE A 240 17.36 17.05 -5.21
N LEU A 241 17.40 17.73 -4.06
CA LEU A 241 18.56 18.54 -3.65
C LEU A 241 19.67 17.73 -2.96
N LYS A 242 19.35 16.60 -2.31
CA LYS A 242 20.31 15.89 -1.45
C LYS A 242 20.75 14.53 -1.96
N SER A 243 19.99 13.89 -2.86
CA SER A 243 20.39 12.60 -3.41
C SER A 243 21.68 12.73 -4.19
N LYS A 244 22.66 11.88 -3.87
CA LYS A 244 23.92 11.81 -4.64
C LYS A 244 23.67 11.37 -6.09
N PHE A 245 22.58 10.65 -6.34
CA PHE A 245 22.20 10.15 -7.66
C PHE A 245 21.45 11.18 -8.50
N LEU A 246 21.14 12.36 -7.94
CA LEU A 246 20.54 13.45 -8.69
C LEU A 246 21.47 14.67 -8.81
N ASN A 247 22.64 14.63 -8.16
CA ASN A 247 23.54 15.79 -8.03
C ASN A 247 25.02 15.46 -8.30
N CYS A 248 25.35 14.42 -9.05
CA CYS A 248 26.74 13.96 -9.24
C CYS A 248 27.71 14.97 -9.88
N ASP A 249 27.22 16.01 -10.56
CA ASP A 249 28.08 17.08 -11.08
C ASP A 249 28.53 18.06 -9.97
N ASN A 250 27.75 18.18 -8.90
CA ASN A 250 27.93 19.15 -7.81
C ASN A 250 28.05 18.49 -6.43
N PHE A 251 28.20 17.15 -6.38
CA PHE A 251 28.18 16.41 -5.12
C PHE A 251 29.52 16.57 -4.39
N SER A 252 29.58 17.54 -3.48
CA SER A 252 30.66 17.61 -2.49
C SER A 252 30.25 16.82 -1.24
N PRO A 253 31.01 15.78 -0.82
CA PRO A 253 30.79 15.12 0.48
C PRO A 253 31.09 16.05 1.66
N VAL A 254 31.62 17.26 1.40
CA VAL A 254 32.07 18.24 2.39
C VAL A 254 31.34 19.56 2.20
N HIS A 255 30.04 19.60 2.54
CA HIS A 255 29.41 20.79 3.11
C HIS A 255 28.07 20.41 3.74
N ARG A 256 28.11 20.03 5.03
CA ARG A 256 26.93 20.10 5.90
C ARG A 256 26.72 21.56 6.32
N GLY A 257 26.40 22.41 5.36
CA GLY A 257 25.80 23.71 5.63
C GLY A 257 24.32 23.49 5.90
N THR A 258 23.81 24.04 7.00
CA THR A 258 22.40 24.01 7.39
C THR A 258 21.56 24.79 6.38
N ILE A 259 21.31 24.21 5.20
CA ILE A 259 20.21 24.70 4.36
C ILE A 259 18.95 24.24 5.08
N GLN A 260 18.33 25.17 5.81
CA GLN A 260 16.91 25.10 6.17
C GLN A 260 16.12 25.12 4.86
N THR A 261 16.10 23.97 4.19
CA THR A 261 14.95 23.61 3.38
C THR A 261 13.79 23.65 4.36
N VAL A 262 12.75 24.40 4.02
CA VAL A 262 11.46 24.27 4.69
C VAL A 262 11.15 22.80 4.58
N GLU A 263 11.39 22.07 5.66
CA GLU A 263 11.09 20.67 5.79
C GLU A 263 9.58 20.68 5.64
N GLU A 264 9.07 20.42 4.43
CA GLU A 264 7.69 20.01 4.26
C GLU A 264 7.63 18.68 4.98
N LYS A 265 7.52 18.80 6.29
CA LYS A 265 7.52 17.73 7.26
C LYS A 265 6.14 17.17 7.10
N LEU A 266 5.99 16.39 6.02
CA LEU A 266 4.84 15.54 5.81
C LEU A 266 4.76 14.74 7.11
N LEU A 267 3.85 15.18 7.98
CA LEU A 267 3.69 14.56 9.27
C LEU A 267 3.29 13.12 8.96
N PRO A 268 3.87 12.14 9.66
CA PRO A 268 3.39 10.78 9.51
C PRO A 268 1.87 10.81 9.70
N PRO A 269 1.08 10.14 8.84
CA PRO A 269 -0.36 10.11 9.00
C PRO A 269 -0.69 9.73 10.46
N LYS A 270 -1.74 10.36 11.01
CA LYS A 270 -2.17 10.14 12.41
C LYS A 270 -2.14 8.65 12.70
N ASN A 271 -1.56 8.27 13.85
CA ASN A 271 -1.55 6.87 14.27
C ASN A 271 -2.98 6.32 14.16
N GLU A 272 -3.19 5.33 13.30
CA GLU A 272 -4.47 4.63 13.20
C GLU A 272 -4.75 4.04 14.59
N THR A 273 -5.69 4.62 15.33
CA THR A 273 -6.29 3.98 16.50
C THR A 273 -6.95 2.71 15.99
N ARG A 274 -6.40 1.56 16.37
CA ARG A 274 -6.94 0.26 15.95
C ARG A 274 -8.06 -0.12 16.90
N ASP A 275 -9.27 -0.21 16.38
CA ASP A 275 -10.38 -0.78 17.13
C ASP A 275 -10.05 -2.22 17.52
N GLY A 276 -10.38 -2.59 18.76
CA GLY A 276 -10.18 -3.94 19.24
C GLY A 276 -10.97 -4.94 18.41
N ILE A 277 -10.30 -5.98 17.93
CA ILE A 277 -10.92 -7.09 17.20
C ILE A 277 -11.24 -8.25 18.13
N LEU A 278 -12.22 -9.07 17.77
CA LEU A 278 -12.66 -10.18 18.61
C LEU A 278 -11.91 -11.48 18.30
N PHE A 279 -11.47 -12.17 19.34
CA PHE A 279 -10.87 -13.50 19.27
C PHE A 279 -11.43 -14.43 20.34
N LEU A 280 -11.42 -15.74 20.06
CA LEU A 280 -11.83 -16.77 21.00
C LEU A 280 -10.66 -17.13 21.91
N ASP A 281 -10.83 -16.98 23.22
CA ASP A 281 -9.82 -17.33 24.21
C ASP A 281 -9.88 -18.82 24.56
N LEU A 282 -9.32 -19.67 23.68
CA LEU A 282 -9.29 -21.11 23.87
C LEU A 282 -8.21 -21.53 24.88
N ASN A 283 -7.07 -20.84 24.91
CA ASN A 283 -5.95 -21.17 25.79
C ASN A 283 -6.06 -20.53 27.19
N LYS A 284 -7.12 -19.76 27.45
CA LYS A 284 -7.40 -19.09 28.73
C LYS A 284 -6.25 -18.19 29.21
N ASN A 285 -5.50 -17.60 28.28
CA ASN A 285 -4.39 -16.70 28.58
C ASN A 285 -4.29 -15.56 27.55
N ASN A 286 -3.99 -14.35 28.04
CA ASN A 286 -3.86 -13.13 27.22
C ASN A 286 -2.43 -12.99 26.64
N GLN A 287 -1.76 -14.09 26.30
CA GLN A 287 -0.38 -14.05 25.79
C GLN A 287 -0.24 -14.60 24.38
N ARG A 288 -1.29 -15.20 23.84
CA ARG A 288 -1.26 -15.92 22.56
C ARG A 288 -2.42 -15.53 21.65
N GLU A 289 -2.92 -14.29 21.73
CA GLU A 289 -4.06 -13.83 20.93
C GLU A 289 -3.82 -14.01 19.43
N GLU A 290 -2.57 -13.88 18.98
CA GLU A 290 -2.18 -14.13 17.58
C GLU A 290 -2.29 -15.60 17.17
N ASN A 291 -2.46 -16.55 18.09
CA ASN A 291 -2.67 -17.96 17.79
C ASN A 291 -4.10 -18.40 18.07
N GLU A 292 -4.96 -17.47 18.49
CA GLU A 292 -6.36 -17.72 18.75
C GLU A 292 -7.22 -17.47 17.51
N PRO A 293 -8.37 -18.15 17.37
CA PRO A 293 -9.28 -17.90 16.26
C PRO A 293 -9.89 -16.49 16.36
N ILE A 294 -9.78 -15.72 15.29
CA ILE A 294 -10.41 -14.40 15.15
C ILE A 294 -11.81 -14.55 14.58
N VAL A 295 -12.75 -13.79 15.14
CA VAL A 295 -14.11 -13.69 14.62
C VAL A 295 -14.14 -12.82 13.38
N VAL A 296 -14.62 -13.39 12.29
CA VAL A 296 -14.70 -12.72 11.00
C VAL A 296 -16.06 -12.93 10.35
N ILE A 297 -16.35 -12.08 9.37
CA ILE A 297 -17.49 -12.20 8.46
C ILE A 297 -17.00 -12.08 7.02
N THR A 298 -17.71 -12.64 6.04
CA THR A 298 -17.35 -12.42 4.63
C THR A 298 -17.56 -10.95 4.25
N ALA A 299 -16.77 -10.43 3.31
CA ALA A 299 -16.91 -9.05 2.84
C ALA A 299 -18.30 -8.76 2.26
N ASP A 300 -18.95 -9.74 1.62
CA ASP A 300 -20.29 -9.60 1.07
C ASP A 300 -21.34 -9.49 2.19
N ASN A 301 -21.23 -10.32 3.24
CA ASN A 301 -22.11 -10.21 4.40
C ASN A 301 -21.84 -8.93 5.19
N TYR A 302 -20.58 -8.48 5.31
CA TYR A 302 -20.25 -7.19 5.90
C TYR A 302 -21.01 -6.06 5.19
N GLN A 303 -20.95 -6.01 3.85
CA GLN A 303 -21.68 -4.99 3.08
C GLN A 303 -23.21 -5.12 3.24
N ARG A 304 -23.72 -6.34 3.36
CA ARG A 304 -25.15 -6.58 3.60
C ARG A 304 -25.62 -6.07 4.96
N PHE A 305 -24.85 -6.30 6.03
CA PHE A 305 -25.22 -5.94 7.39
C PHE A 305 -24.97 -4.46 7.71
N PHE A 306 -23.86 -3.90 7.24
CA PHE A 306 -23.47 -2.53 7.58
C PHE A 306 -23.81 -1.51 6.49
N HIS A 307 -24.34 -1.95 5.34
CA HIS A 307 -24.72 -1.10 4.21
C HIS A 307 -23.57 -0.25 3.63
N HIS A 308 -22.31 -0.63 3.88
CA HIS A 308 -21.13 -0.01 3.30
C HIS A 308 -20.02 -1.04 3.08
N SER A 309 -19.05 -0.71 2.22
CA SER A 309 -17.89 -1.58 1.98
C SER A 309 -17.02 -1.69 3.24
N PRO A 310 -16.36 -2.84 3.49
CA PRO A 310 -15.49 -2.97 4.63
C PRO A 310 -14.31 -1.99 4.54
N PRO A 311 -13.96 -1.28 5.63
CA PRO A 311 -12.98 -0.21 5.59
C PRO A 311 -11.59 -0.74 5.22
N LEU A 312 -10.99 -0.14 4.20
CA LEU A 312 -9.64 -0.51 3.75
C LEU A 312 -8.53 0.09 4.61
N GLU A 313 -8.86 1.02 5.50
CA GLU A 313 -7.91 1.70 6.38
C GLU A 313 -7.40 0.73 7.44
N ARG A 314 -8.30 -0.01 8.10
CA ARG A 314 -7.96 -0.87 9.23
C ARG A 314 -7.09 -2.10 8.88
N MET A 315 -7.06 -2.51 7.61
CA MET A 315 -6.32 -3.69 7.12
C MET A 315 -6.50 -4.93 8.02
N LEU A 316 -7.75 -5.28 8.31
CA LEU A 316 -8.13 -6.44 9.14
C LEU A 316 -8.81 -7.50 8.26
N ARG A 317 -8.16 -7.86 7.16
CA ARG A 317 -8.78 -8.61 6.05
C ARG A 317 -7.86 -9.74 5.61
N ARG A 318 -8.44 -10.90 5.35
CA ARG A 318 -7.75 -12.01 4.70
C ARG A 318 -8.55 -12.62 3.57
N GLN A 319 -7.86 -13.11 2.55
CA GLN A 319 -8.45 -13.97 1.53
C GLN A 319 -8.16 -15.44 1.85
N ILE A 320 -9.21 -16.28 1.86
CA ILE A 320 -9.15 -17.74 1.97
C ILE A 320 -10.02 -18.31 0.85
N ASP A 321 -9.45 -19.16 -0.01
CA ASP A 321 -10.15 -19.74 -1.17
C ASP A 321 -10.87 -18.70 -2.03
N LYS A 322 -10.20 -17.55 -2.26
CA LYS A 322 -10.71 -16.38 -3.00
C LYS A 322 -11.87 -15.63 -2.34
N ILE A 323 -12.31 -16.04 -1.14
CA ILE A 323 -13.32 -15.33 -0.34
C ILE A 323 -12.61 -14.40 0.64
N GLU A 324 -13.08 -13.17 0.73
CA GLU A 324 -12.55 -12.15 1.64
C GLU A 324 -13.28 -12.22 2.99
N TYR A 325 -12.52 -12.33 4.06
CA TYR A 325 -12.98 -12.35 5.45
C TYR A 325 -12.47 -11.11 6.18
N ILE A 326 -13.36 -10.44 6.90
CA ILE A 326 -13.13 -9.19 7.62
C ILE A 326 -13.25 -9.47 9.11
N ALA A 327 -12.22 -9.15 9.89
CA ALA A 327 -12.33 -9.23 11.34
C ALA A 327 -13.23 -8.11 11.87
N LEU A 328 -14.14 -8.49 12.75
CA LEU A 328 -15.09 -7.56 13.35
C LEU A 328 -14.44 -6.78 14.50
N SER A 329 -14.75 -5.50 14.60
CA SER A 329 -14.53 -4.70 15.82
C SER A 329 -15.55 -5.07 16.91
N GLY A 330 -15.26 -4.68 18.15
CA GLY A 330 -16.24 -4.75 19.24
C GLY A 330 -17.56 -4.04 18.91
N GLU A 331 -17.49 -2.86 18.29
CA GLU A 331 -18.68 -2.08 17.91
C GLU A 331 -19.48 -2.75 16.79
N GLU A 332 -18.80 -3.22 15.74
CA GLU A 332 -19.41 -3.93 14.60
C GLU A 332 -20.06 -5.24 15.08
N PHE A 333 -19.40 -5.96 15.97
CA PHE A 333 -19.94 -7.18 16.56
C PHE A 333 -21.18 -6.90 17.43
N ASN A 334 -21.16 -5.86 18.26
CA ASN A 334 -22.32 -5.41 19.04
C ASN A 334 -23.50 -5.05 18.14
N ALA A 335 -23.25 -4.30 17.06
CA ALA A 335 -24.28 -3.94 16.09
C ALA A 335 -24.86 -5.19 15.40
N LEU A 336 -24.04 -6.20 15.12
CA LEU A 336 -24.46 -7.45 14.49
C LEU A 336 -25.33 -8.32 15.40
N ILE A 337 -25.00 -8.43 16.69
CA ILE A 337 -25.77 -9.25 17.65
C ILE A 337 -26.97 -8.51 18.27
N GLY A 338 -27.14 -7.21 17.97
CA GLY A 338 -28.28 -6.39 18.31
C GLY A 338 -28.18 -5.69 19.68
N SER A 339 -28.35 -4.36 19.67
CA SER A 339 -28.74 -3.57 20.85
C SER A 339 -30.24 -3.22 20.85
N THR A 340 -31.06 -3.98 20.10
CA THR A 340 -32.48 -3.66 19.87
C THR A 340 -33.35 -4.89 20.08
N GLN A 341 -34.06 -4.93 21.20
CA GLN A 341 -35.30 -5.64 21.61
C GLN A 341 -35.72 -7.03 21.02
N GLU A 342 -35.12 -7.55 19.96
CA GLU A 342 -35.34 -8.90 19.42
C GLU A 342 -34.01 -9.68 19.39
N PRO A 343 -33.95 -10.90 19.96
CA PRO A 343 -32.72 -11.69 19.98
C PRO A 343 -32.36 -12.16 18.56
N VAL A 344 -31.17 -11.78 18.10
CA VAL A 344 -30.58 -12.38 16.89
C VAL A 344 -30.35 -13.86 17.16
N THR A 345 -30.99 -14.73 16.39
CA THR A 345 -30.90 -16.20 16.53
C THR A 345 -30.09 -16.86 15.42
N ASP A 346 -29.75 -16.11 14.36
CA ASP A 346 -28.95 -16.61 13.25
C ASP A 346 -27.53 -16.02 13.28
N PHE A 347 -26.57 -16.87 13.62
CA PHE A 347 -25.14 -16.56 13.64
C PHE A 347 -24.37 -17.27 12.51
N SER A 348 -25.07 -17.81 11.50
CA SER A 348 -24.47 -18.58 10.40
C SER A 348 -23.47 -17.78 9.56
N HIS A 349 -23.49 -16.45 9.69
CA HIS A 349 -22.59 -15.53 9.00
C HIS A 349 -21.25 -15.29 9.72
N LEU A 350 -21.10 -15.77 10.96
CA LEU A 350 -19.86 -15.67 11.73
C LEU A 350 -18.95 -16.85 11.44
N TYR A 351 -17.68 -16.53 11.18
CA TYR A 351 -16.63 -17.51 10.94
C TYR A 351 -15.48 -17.27 11.90
N PHE A 352 -14.63 -18.29 12.04
CA PHE A 352 -13.43 -18.23 12.88
C PHE A 352 -12.22 -18.54 12.03
N VAL A 353 -11.27 -17.62 11.95
CA VAL A 353 -10.03 -17.80 11.18
C VAL A 353 -8.87 -17.94 12.13
N ILE A 354 -7.99 -18.90 11.85
CA ILE A 354 -6.78 -19.17 12.63
C ILE A 354 -5.57 -19.33 11.69
N PRO A 355 -4.36 -18.89 12.09
CA PRO A 355 -3.16 -19.18 11.34
C PRO A 355 -2.73 -20.64 11.54
N ASP A 356 -2.27 -21.26 10.47
CA ASP A 356 -1.62 -22.56 10.47
C ASP A 356 -0.21 -22.42 9.89
N VAL A 357 0.80 -22.63 10.74
CA VAL A 357 2.21 -22.52 10.37
C VAL A 357 2.69 -23.89 9.89
N LYS A 358 2.98 -24.00 8.59
CA LYS A 358 3.47 -25.23 7.97
C LYS A 358 4.92 -25.08 7.52
N ARG A 359 5.69 -26.17 7.57
CA ARG A 359 7.02 -26.23 6.98
C ARG A 359 6.92 -26.74 5.55
N LEU A 360 7.38 -25.95 4.58
CA LEU A 360 7.36 -26.30 3.17
C LEU A 360 8.75 -26.04 2.58
N ARG A 361 9.40 -27.09 2.04
CA ARG A 361 10.73 -27.00 1.38
C ARG A 361 11.80 -26.24 2.18
N GLY A 362 11.84 -26.44 3.50
CA GLY A 362 12.84 -25.84 4.39
C GLY A 362 12.51 -24.46 4.94
N TYR A 363 11.39 -23.85 4.56
CA TYR A 363 10.91 -22.59 5.12
C TYR A 363 9.51 -22.72 5.74
N TYR A 364 9.14 -21.78 6.61
CA TYR A 364 7.81 -21.73 7.24
C TYR A 364 6.87 -20.85 6.41
N ILE A 365 5.67 -21.34 6.16
CA ILE A 365 4.56 -20.59 5.57
C ILE A 365 3.43 -20.47 6.60
N THR A 366 2.73 -19.35 6.60
CA THR A 366 1.53 -19.17 7.41
C THR A 366 0.32 -19.17 6.49
N GLU A 367 -0.50 -20.22 6.57
CA GLU A 367 -1.77 -20.30 5.85
C GLU A 367 -2.92 -19.95 6.79
N MET A 368 -3.91 -19.19 6.32
CA MET A 368 -5.11 -18.93 7.12
C MET A 368 -6.16 -19.99 6.79
N LYS A 369 -6.82 -20.50 7.81
CA LYS A 369 -7.85 -21.53 7.66
C LYS A 369 -9.10 -21.17 8.46
N LEU A 370 -10.25 -21.58 7.92
CA LEU A 370 -11.49 -21.59 8.67
C LEU A 370 -11.45 -22.70 9.71
N MET A 371 -11.73 -22.35 10.97
CA MET A 371 -11.89 -23.28 12.06
C MET A 371 -13.37 -23.62 12.23
N ASN A 372 -13.72 -24.90 12.02
CA ASN A 372 -15.07 -25.37 12.28
C ASN A 372 -15.26 -25.66 13.78
N LEU A 373 -16.03 -24.80 14.45
CA LEU A 373 -16.39 -24.93 15.86
C LEU A 373 -17.81 -25.48 16.08
N GLY A 374 -18.53 -25.79 15.00
CA GLY A 374 -19.95 -26.14 15.03
C GLY A 374 -20.87 -24.92 14.96
N LYS A 375 -22.18 -25.17 14.93
CA LYS A 375 -23.19 -24.09 14.93
C LYS A 375 -23.20 -23.36 16.27
N ILE A 376 -23.25 -22.03 16.21
CA ILE A 376 -23.39 -21.18 17.38
C ILE A 376 -24.84 -21.27 17.88
N LYS A 377 -25.01 -21.62 19.15
CA LYS A 377 -26.33 -21.71 19.82
C LYS A 377 -26.77 -20.36 20.37
N ALA A 378 -25.87 -19.69 21.09
CA ALA A 378 -26.14 -18.43 21.74
C ALA A 378 -24.84 -17.66 22.00
N ILE A 379 -24.95 -16.33 21.99
CA ILE A 379 -23.92 -15.38 22.37
C ILE A 379 -24.50 -14.53 23.50
N THR A 380 -23.82 -14.45 24.63
CA THR A 380 -24.27 -13.71 25.81
C THR A 380 -23.22 -12.67 26.19
N LYS A 381 -23.62 -11.40 26.26
CA LYS A 381 -22.76 -10.34 26.78
C LYS A 381 -22.61 -10.49 28.30
N ARG A 382 -21.40 -10.31 28.83
CA ARG A 382 -21.19 -10.29 30.28
C ARG A 382 -21.39 -8.86 30.78
N ASP A 383 -22.32 -8.63 31.70
CA ASP A 383 -22.47 -7.32 32.34
C ASP A 383 -21.23 -7.02 33.20
N GLY A 384 -20.51 -5.94 32.90
CA GLY A 384 -19.33 -5.52 33.64
C GLY A 384 -19.66 -4.37 34.59
N SER A 385 -19.40 -4.55 35.88
CA SER A 385 -19.15 -3.43 36.81
C SER A 385 -17.79 -2.79 36.48
N GLU A 386 -17.67 -1.48 36.67
CA GLU A 386 -16.56 -0.62 36.20
C GLU A 386 -15.14 -0.99 36.72
N GLU A 387 -14.98 -2.00 37.59
CA GLU A 387 -13.72 -2.29 38.27
C GLU A 387 -12.80 -3.32 37.58
N ASN A 388 -13.19 -3.95 36.46
CA ASN A 388 -12.33 -4.94 35.78
C ASN A 388 -12.24 -4.72 34.25
N MET A 389 -11.49 -3.72 33.80
CA MET A 389 -11.04 -3.61 32.41
C MET A 389 -9.97 -4.68 32.08
N GLY A 390 -10.40 -5.94 31.92
CA GLY A 390 -9.49 -7.03 31.51
C GLY A 390 -10.11 -8.41 31.22
N THR A 391 -11.44 -8.59 31.26
CA THR A 391 -12.04 -9.94 31.41
C THR A 391 -13.23 -10.23 30.49
N ALA A 392 -12.98 -10.58 29.21
CA ALA A 392 -13.94 -11.20 28.27
C ALA A 392 -15.33 -10.54 28.12
N ASP A 393 -15.56 -9.96 26.95
CA ASP A 393 -16.77 -9.16 26.65
C ASP A 393 -18.01 -10.04 26.39
N TYR A 394 -17.83 -11.27 25.89
CA TYR A 394 -18.93 -12.19 25.59
C TYR A 394 -18.61 -13.65 25.92
N LEU A 395 -19.66 -14.44 26.09
CA LEU A 395 -19.64 -15.89 26.16
C LEU A 395 -20.34 -16.46 24.92
N ILE A 396 -19.68 -17.39 24.24
CA ILE A 396 -20.22 -18.06 23.06
C ILE A 396 -20.41 -19.54 23.33
N SER A 397 -21.59 -20.05 22.99
CA SER A 397 -21.94 -21.47 23.10
C SER A 397 -22.14 -22.09 21.71
N PHE A 398 -21.66 -23.32 21.55
CA PHE A 398 -21.75 -24.08 20.32
C PHE A 398 -22.55 -25.37 20.53
N ASP A 399 -23.07 -25.96 19.46
CA ASP A 399 -23.82 -27.22 19.53
C ASP A 399 -23.02 -28.36 20.17
N ALA A 400 -21.73 -28.46 19.83
CA ALA A 400 -20.86 -29.61 20.12
C ALA A 400 -19.58 -29.24 20.92
N ARG A 401 -19.50 -28.04 21.50
CA ARG A 401 -18.31 -27.58 22.25
C ARG A 401 -18.68 -26.87 23.55
N PRO A 402 -17.78 -26.88 24.56
CA PRO A 402 -17.97 -26.12 25.78
C PRO A 402 -18.06 -24.62 25.50
N LEU A 403 -18.61 -23.88 26.46
CA LEU A 403 -18.67 -22.42 26.43
C LEU A 403 -17.26 -21.83 26.32
N VAL A 404 -17.09 -20.87 25.41
CA VAL A 404 -15.80 -20.20 25.16
C VAL A 404 -15.94 -18.70 25.46
N ASN A 405 -14.87 -18.10 25.98
CA ASN A 405 -14.79 -16.66 26.18
C ASN A 405 -14.43 -15.96 24.86
N LEU A 406 -15.13 -14.89 24.55
CA LEU A 406 -14.81 -13.98 23.46
C LEU A 406 -14.24 -12.69 24.04
N LYS A 407 -13.03 -12.32 23.61
CA LYS A 407 -12.29 -11.16 24.09
C LYS A 407 -11.99 -10.21 22.93
N THR A 408 -11.86 -8.93 23.25
CA THR A 408 -11.33 -7.93 22.32
C THR A 408 -9.84 -7.71 22.53
N THR A 409 -9.11 -7.45 21.45
CA THR A 409 -7.71 -7.03 21.51
C THR A 409 -7.43 -5.97 20.47
N ALA A 410 -6.86 -4.85 20.92
CA ALA A 410 -6.28 -3.84 20.03
C ALA A 410 -4.82 -4.18 19.67
N HIS A 411 -4.27 -5.26 20.23
CA HIS A 411 -2.94 -5.73 19.87
C HIS A 411 -2.89 -6.09 18.40
N PHE A 412 -1.75 -5.81 17.81
CA PHE A 412 -1.52 -6.11 16.41
C PHE A 412 -1.45 -7.63 16.20
N ILE A 413 -2.29 -8.15 15.31
CA ILE A 413 -2.24 -9.56 14.91
C ILE A 413 -1.59 -9.69 13.54
N ARG A 414 -0.42 -10.32 13.52
CA ARG A 414 0.52 -10.36 12.38
C ARG A 414 -0.05 -10.91 11.08
N TRP A 415 -1.02 -11.79 11.15
CA TRP A 415 -1.60 -12.46 9.99
C TRP A 415 -2.93 -11.88 9.53
N LEU A 416 -3.48 -10.96 10.30
CA LEU A 416 -4.73 -10.27 9.97
C LEU A 416 -4.49 -9.07 9.04
N GLY A 417 -3.25 -8.58 8.98
CA GLY A 417 -2.80 -7.57 8.01
C GLY A 417 -2.77 -8.11 6.57
N LEU A 418 -2.96 -7.20 5.62
CA LEU A 418 -2.76 -7.44 4.19
C LEU A 418 -1.33 -7.88 3.90
#